data_AF-A0A8J8EBE8-F1
#
_entry.id   AF-A0A8J8EBE8-F1
#
_cell.length_a   1.000
_cell.length_b   1.000
_cell.length_c   1.000
_cell.angle_alpha   90.00
_cell.angle_beta   90.00
_cell.angle_gamma   90.00
#
_symmetry.space_group_name_H-M   'P 1'
#
loop_
_entity.id
_entity.type
_entity.pdbx_description
1 polymer ?
#
loop_
_entity_poly.entity_id
_entity_poly.type
_entity_poly.pdbx_seq_one_letter_code
_entity_poly.pdbx_strand_id
1 'polypeptide(L)'
;MNRSSYDSLLAFLNAFPVVANREKGELLSKLKPKEIEELLRMGILAEEKVPPTCPDGSPVVDVLKPKEDPRKRGKYLLRCQSGKIKELSPEEYENKFTVYRVIYPALIRVILEVLDVPLDSEPDIMPGFVEISDESLAVVLLTKPPKKPRDYFRILSKYIQNKKLIILIGHDKSLDAFLEIVGILPLGNLVYFVPFSLLLDKRLKSDLAYWIEANSKIEDLERRIINSIQPENFRKLMVSVETNPRYLLSLLSNLKTLKLKNMPKFDEYFENTSSLAFRYLYGVDITFGGSKNRGVKVPDSIVFIRDPTGPAVRVIGIVDAKSSLNVDFRKELTEKYGKYLSYILRSDIYKAAPLKPDIPFIFVLFRFNLHSLIDLHGRLMNYVHSRFKEFEDKVYTVVVPVDTLEILLRARLSIVLREGDLSESGLDKFFLSIQKNTLRP
;
A
#
# COMPACT_ATOMS: atom_id res chain seq x y z
N MET A 1 -31.44 -5.23 13.52
CA MET A 1 -30.84 -4.67 14.76
C MET A 1 -31.53 -3.36 15.14
N ASN A 2 -31.66 -3.06 16.44
CA ASN A 2 -32.27 -1.83 16.94
C ASN A 2 -31.22 -0.70 17.07
N ARG A 3 -31.64 0.56 16.93
CA ARG A 3 -30.76 1.75 17.01
C ARG A 3 -29.90 1.78 18.29
N SER A 4 -30.46 1.35 19.42
CA SER A 4 -29.76 1.26 20.71
C SER A 4 -28.54 0.34 20.70
N SER A 5 -28.56 -0.73 19.89
CA SER A 5 -27.45 -1.68 19.77
C SER A 5 -26.26 -1.04 19.03
N TYR A 6 -26.56 -0.24 18.01
CA TYR A 6 -25.56 0.49 17.25
C TYR A 6 -24.92 1.63 18.04
N ASP A 7 -25.70 2.35 18.84
CA ASP A 7 -25.17 3.39 19.72
C ASP A 7 -24.18 2.80 20.75
N SER A 8 -24.47 1.59 21.25
CA SER A 8 -23.59 0.85 22.18
C SER A 8 -22.28 0.40 21.50
N LEU A 9 -22.36 -0.06 20.25
CA LEU A 9 -21.18 -0.38 19.43
C LEU A 9 -20.28 0.84 19.23
N LEU A 10 -20.84 1.98 18.82
CA LEU A 10 -20.08 3.21 18.63
C LEU A 10 -19.47 3.70 19.94
N ALA A 11 -20.22 3.65 21.05
CA ALA A 11 -19.71 4.03 22.36
C ALA A 11 -18.46 3.21 22.71
N PHE A 12 -18.51 1.88 22.51
CA PHE A 12 -17.37 1.00 22.72
C PHE A 12 -16.17 1.33 21.81
N LEU A 13 -16.40 1.45 20.50
CA LEU A 13 -15.34 1.73 19.53
C LEU A 13 -14.68 3.11 19.77
N ASN A 14 -15.43 4.11 20.23
CA ASN A 14 -14.91 5.44 20.51
C ASN A 14 -14.25 5.56 21.89
N ALA A 15 -14.70 4.78 22.88
CA ALA A 15 -14.16 4.82 24.24
C ALA A 15 -12.72 4.28 24.33
N PHE A 16 -12.33 3.36 23.44
CA PHE A 16 -11.05 2.67 23.51
C PHE A 16 -10.25 2.80 22.22
N PRO A 17 -9.04 3.38 22.24
CA PRO A 17 -8.20 3.51 21.06
C PRO A 17 -7.66 2.16 20.56
N VAL A 18 -7.77 1.10 21.37
CA VAL A 18 -7.39 -0.26 20.97
C VAL A 18 -8.55 -1.17 21.35
N VAL A 19 -9.13 -1.81 20.34
CA VAL A 19 -10.18 -2.81 20.50
C VAL A 19 -9.52 -4.10 20.96
N ALA A 20 -9.66 -4.41 22.24
CA ALA A 20 -9.04 -5.56 22.91
C ALA A 20 -9.86 -5.96 24.14
N ASN A 21 -9.49 -7.09 24.76
CA ASN A 21 -10.09 -7.55 26.02
C ASN A 21 -9.87 -6.52 27.14
N ARG A 22 -10.85 -6.36 28.03
CA ARG A 22 -10.83 -5.36 29.10
C ARG A 22 -11.35 -5.92 30.41
N GLU A 23 -10.76 -5.46 31.53
CA GLU A 23 -11.35 -5.70 32.84
C GLU A 23 -12.73 -5.02 32.94
N LYS A 24 -13.64 -5.62 33.70
CA LYS A 24 -15.00 -5.10 33.92
C LYS A 24 -15.00 -3.68 34.47
N GLY A 25 -14.12 -3.40 35.43
CA GLY A 25 -13.95 -2.06 35.99
C GLY A 25 -13.50 -1.03 34.95
N GLU A 26 -12.61 -1.41 34.02
CA GLU A 26 -12.15 -0.52 32.96
C GLU A 26 -13.29 -0.20 31.99
N LEU A 27 -14.09 -1.19 31.61
CA LEU A 27 -15.27 -0.98 30.76
C LEU A 27 -16.33 -0.09 31.43
N LEU A 28 -16.68 -0.37 32.68
CA LEU A 28 -17.65 0.41 33.44
C LEU A 28 -17.20 1.87 33.68
N SER A 29 -15.90 2.15 33.62
CA SER A 29 -15.40 3.52 33.74
C SER A 29 -15.69 4.40 32.53
N LYS A 30 -16.00 3.80 31.37
CA LYS A 30 -16.22 4.52 30.10
C LYS A 30 -17.57 4.24 29.45
N LEU A 31 -18.18 3.10 29.75
CA LEU A 31 -19.46 2.66 29.20
C LEU A 31 -20.49 2.49 30.29
N LYS A 32 -21.74 2.76 29.93
CA LYS A 32 -22.89 2.51 30.80
C LYS A 32 -23.15 1.00 30.88
N PRO A 33 -23.67 0.48 32.01
CA PRO A 33 -24.01 -0.94 32.13
C PRO A 33 -24.91 -1.46 31.00
N LYS A 34 -25.89 -0.65 30.57
CA LYS A 34 -26.78 -0.98 29.44
C LYS A 34 -26.04 -1.16 28.11
N GLU A 35 -24.97 -0.39 27.87
CA GLU A 35 -24.16 -0.51 26.64
C GLU A 35 -23.38 -1.83 26.66
N ILE A 36 -22.84 -2.22 27.83
CA ILE A 36 -22.14 -3.51 28.00
C ILE A 36 -23.10 -4.69 27.81
N GLU A 37 -24.29 -4.64 28.42
CA GLU A 37 -25.33 -5.66 28.26
C GLU A 37 -25.71 -5.85 26.78
N GLU A 38 -25.82 -4.76 26.03
CA GLU A 38 -26.17 -4.82 24.62
C GLU A 38 -25.02 -5.41 23.77
N LEU A 39 -23.77 -5.06 24.06
CA LEU A 39 -22.59 -5.67 23.42
C LEU A 39 -22.46 -7.18 23.69
N LEU A 40 -22.84 -7.63 24.90
CA LEU A 40 -22.93 -9.05 25.25
C LEU A 40 -24.04 -9.75 24.45
N ARG A 41 -25.22 -9.12 24.32
CA ARG A 41 -26.33 -9.65 23.51
C ARG A 41 -25.98 -9.77 22.03
N MET A 42 -25.20 -8.82 21.52
CA MET A 42 -24.68 -8.84 20.14
C MET A 42 -23.57 -9.89 19.94
N GLY A 43 -23.12 -10.55 21.01
CA GLY A 43 -22.01 -11.52 20.95
C GLY A 43 -20.65 -10.87 20.68
N ILE A 44 -20.54 -9.54 20.75
CA ILE A 44 -19.29 -8.81 20.56
C ILE A 44 -18.38 -8.98 21.77
N LEU A 45 -18.98 -9.04 22.97
CA LEU A 45 -18.28 -9.32 24.21
C LEU A 45 -18.68 -10.70 24.74
N ALA A 46 -17.73 -11.35 25.42
CA ALA A 46 -17.98 -12.52 26.26
C ALA A 46 -17.41 -12.26 27.66
N GLU A 47 -18.19 -12.51 28.69
CA GLU A 47 -17.74 -12.37 30.08
C GLU A 47 -16.95 -13.61 30.52
N GLU A 48 -15.74 -13.40 31.03
CA GLU A 48 -14.86 -14.47 31.51
C GLU A 48 -14.33 -14.12 32.90
N LYS A 49 -14.44 -15.06 33.85
CA LYS A 49 -13.80 -14.92 35.16
C LYS A 49 -12.36 -15.38 35.07
N VAL A 50 -11.42 -14.47 35.34
CA VAL A 50 -10.00 -14.78 35.34
C VAL A 50 -9.52 -15.11 36.75
N PRO A 51 -8.52 -15.99 36.90
CA PRO A 51 -7.92 -16.26 38.20
C PRO A 51 -7.39 -14.97 38.83
N PRO A 52 -7.62 -14.75 40.14
CA PRO A 52 -7.14 -13.56 40.79
C PRO A 52 -5.61 -13.51 40.84
N THR A 53 -5.07 -12.30 40.72
CA THR A 53 -3.63 -12.01 40.73
C THR A 53 -3.29 -11.05 41.84
N CYS A 54 -2.11 -11.24 42.45
CA CYS A 54 -1.65 -10.33 43.50
C CYS A 54 -1.10 -9.02 42.92
N PRO A 55 -1.20 -7.91 43.68
CA PRO A 55 -0.71 -6.60 43.22
C PRO A 55 0.79 -6.57 42.91
N ASP A 56 1.56 -7.45 43.55
CA ASP A 56 3.01 -7.59 43.37
C ASP A 56 3.39 -8.57 42.25
N GLY A 57 2.39 -9.08 41.51
CA GLY A 57 2.58 -10.07 40.44
C GLY A 57 2.81 -11.50 40.95
N SER A 58 2.81 -11.73 42.26
CA SER A 58 2.93 -13.09 42.80
C SER A 58 1.65 -13.91 42.57
N PRO A 59 1.75 -15.26 42.50
CA PRO A 59 0.58 -16.13 42.47
C PRO A 59 -0.29 -15.95 43.71
N VAL A 60 -1.61 -16.03 43.53
CA VAL A 60 -2.57 -16.12 44.65
C VAL A 60 -2.55 -17.55 45.16
N VAL A 61 -2.27 -17.71 46.46
CA VAL A 61 -2.21 -19.01 47.15
C VAL A 61 -3.59 -19.43 47.63
N ASP A 62 -4.41 -18.47 48.06
CA ASP A 62 -5.76 -18.75 48.57
C ASP A 62 -6.69 -17.52 48.41
N VAL A 63 -7.99 -17.79 48.27
CA VAL A 63 -9.06 -16.80 48.16
C VAL A 63 -10.13 -17.13 49.19
N LEU A 64 -10.13 -16.43 50.32
CA LEU A 64 -11.17 -16.62 51.33
C LEU A 64 -12.40 -15.79 50.95
N LYS A 65 -13.50 -16.50 50.70
CA LYS A 65 -14.80 -15.91 50.37
C LYS A 65 -15.49 -15.37 51.63
N PRO A 66 -16.32 -14.31 51.50
CA PRO A 66 -17.19 -13.86 52.58
C PRO A 66 -18.08 -15.01 53.09
N LYS A 67 -17.98 -15.41 54.37
CA LYS A 67 -18.95 -16.33 54.98
C LYS A 67 -20.32 -15.64 55.13
N GLU A 68 -21.37 -16.43 54.95
CA GLU A 68 -22.81 -16.08 54.91
C GLU A 68 -23.30 -15.30 56.14
N ASP A 69 -23.13 -13.98 56.16
CA ASP A 69 -23.87 -13.06 57.04
C ASP A 69 -24.41 -11.88 56.21
N PRO A 70 -25.73 -11.80 55.94
CA PRO A 70 -26.34 -10.77 55.09
C PRO A 70 -26.13 -9.33 55.59
N ARG A 71 -25.68 -9.14 56.84
CA ARG A 71 -25.50 -7.81 57.46
C ARG A 71 -24.04 -7.36 57.54
N LYS A 72 -23.07 -8.21 57.18
CA LYS A 72 -21.65 -7.85 57.06
C LYS A 72 -21.23 -8.13 55.63
N ARG A 73 -21.04 -7.09 54.81
CA ARG A 73 -20.48 -7.22 53.45
C ARG A 73 -19.03 -7.71 53.58
N GLY A 74 -18.85 -9.02 53.73
CA GLY A 74 -17.55 -9.62 53.91
C GLY A 74 -16.67 -9.32 52.70
N LYS A 75 -15.41 -9.05 52.97
CA LYS A 75 -14.40 -8.78 51.96
C LYS A 75 -13.82 -10.11 51.46
N TYR A 76 -13.45 -10.16 50.19
CA TYR A 76 -12.58 -11.21 49.66
C TYR A 76 -11.17 -10.98 50.20
N LEU A 77 -10.56 -12.02 50.77
CA LEU A 77 -9.16 -11.97 51.20
C LEU A 77 -8.31 -12.77 50.21
N LEU A 78 -7.45 -12.06 49.48
CA LEU A 78 -6.44 -12.65 48.61
C LEU A 78 -5.16 -12.86 49.41
N ARG A 79 -4.76 -14.12 49.59
CA ARG A 79 -3.46 -14.46 50.19
C ARG A 79 -2.43 -14.65 49.08
N CYS A 80 -1.45 -13.77 49.03
CA CYS A 80 -0.37 -13.80 48.06
C CYS A 80 0.76 -14.73 48.51
N GLN A 81 1.49 -15.30 47.57
CA GLN A 81 2.67 -16.12 47.89
C GLN A 81 3.74 -15.32 48.64
N SER A 82 3.77 -14.00 48.47
CA SER A 82 4.61 -13.06 49.23
C SER A 82 4.19 -12.91 50.71
N GLY A 83 3.13 -13.57 51.16
CA GLY A 83 2.59 -13.46 52.52
C GLY A 83 1.68 -12.24 52.74
N LYS A 84 1.59 -11.33 51.77
CA LYS A 84 0.66 -10.19 51.83
C LYS A 84 -0.79 -10.67 51.70
N ILE A 85 -1.66 -10.13 52.53
CA ILE A 85 -3.11 -10.33 52.41
C ILE A 85 -3.71 -9.04 51.85
N LYS A 86 -4.45 -9.15 50.75
CA LYS A 86 -5.21 -8.03 50.20
C LYS A 86 -6.69 -8.27 50.40
N GLU A 87 -7.34 -7.31 51.03
CA GLU A 87 -8.79 -7.30 51.13
C GLU A 87 -9.39 -6.55 49.95
N LEU A 88 -10.42 -7.11 49.33
CA LEU A 88 -11.22 -6.48 48.31
C LEU A 88 -12.68 -6.56 48.71
N SER A 89 -13.42 -5.46 48.52
CA SER A 89 -14.88 -5.55 48.52
C SER A 89 -15.35 -6.49 47.39
N PRO A 90 -16.55 -7.07 47.50
CA PRO A 90 -17.11 -7.89 46.42
C PRO A 90 -17.15 -7.17 45.06
N GLU A 91 -17.40 -5.88 45.07
CA GLU A 91 -17.43 -5.05 43.86
C GLU A 91 -16.03 -4.88 43.25
N GLU A 92 -15.00 -4.58 44.06
CA GLU A 92 -13.62 -4.51 43.58
C GLU A 92 -13.11 -5.84 43.05
N TYR A 93 -13.49 -6.95 43.69
CA TYR A 93 -13.14 -8.30 43.24
C TYR A 93 -13.75 -8.59 41.87
N GLU A 94 -15.06 -8.39 41.71
CA GLU A 94 -15.74 -8.64 40.44
C GLU A 94 -15.26 -7.69 39.34
N ASN A 95 -15.01 -6.41 39.64
CA ASN A 95 -14.53 -5.44 38.65
C ASN A 95 -13.13 -5.76 38.14
N LYS A 96 -12.27 -6.35 38.97
CA LYS A 96 -10.87 -6.62 38.62
C LYS A 96 -10.65 -7.99 37.99
N PHE A 97 -11.40 -9.00 38.43
CA PHE A 97 -11.20 -10.40 38.00
C PHE A 97 -12.28 -10.93 37.07
N THR A 98 -13.13 -10.04 36.56
CA THR A 98 -14.00 -10.30 35.42
C THR A 98 -13.45 -9.56 34.22
N VAL A 99 -13.18 -10.27 33.13
CA VAL A 99 -12.69 -9.72 31.87
C VAL A 99 -13.74 -9.92 30.81
N TYR A 100 -14.03 -8.86 30.05
CA TYR A 100 -14.81 -8.96 28.83
C TYR A 100 -13.89 -9.17 27.65
N ARG A 101 -13.98 -10.35 27.05
CA ARG A 101 -13.24 -10.74 25.85
C ARG A 101 -13.95 -10.21 24.61
N VAL A 102 -13.20 -9.62 23.69
CA VAL A 102 -13.73 -9.18 22.38
C VAL A 102 -13.76 -10.36 21.42
N ILE A 103 -14.92 -10.62 20.83
CA ILE A 103 -15.14 -11.62 19.79
C ILE A 103 -15.05 -10.93 18.43
N TYR A 104 -13.83 -10.84 17.88
CA TYR A 104 -13.57 -10.15 16.62
C TYR A 104 -14.44 -10.62 15.44
N PRO A 105 -14.70 -11.93 15.25
CA PRO A 105 -15.59 -12.39 14.18
C PRO A 105 -17.01 -11.84 14.30
N ALA A 106 -17.55 -11.76 15.52
CA ALA A 106 -18.87 -11.17 15.76
C ALA A 106 -18.83 -9.66 15.50
N LEU A 107 -17.80 -8.97 15.99
CA LEU A 107 -17.62 -7.53 15.80
C LEU A 107 -17.60 -7.14 14.32
N ILE A 108 -16.76 -7.79 13.51
CA ILE A 108 -16.66 -7.45 12.09
C ILE A 108 -17.95 -7.78 11.34
N ARG A 109 -18.63 -8.89 11.67
CA ARG A 109 -19.94 -9.24 11.07
C ARG A 109 -21.00 -8.19 11.36
N VAL A 110 -21.10 -7.72 12.60
CA VAL A 110 -22.01 -6.61 12.94
C VAL A 110 -21.67 -5.36 12.14
N ILE A 111 -20.38 -5.04 11.95
CA ILE A 111 -19.98 -3.89 11.14
C ILE A 111 -20.37 -4.07 9.67
N LEU A 112 -20.26 -5.26 9.10
CA LEU A 112 -20.71 -5.52 7.73
C LEU A 112 -22.22 -5.33 7.58
N GLU A 113 -23.01 -5.79 8.56
CA GLU A 113 -24.46 -5.54 8.61
C GLU A 113 -24.78 -4.03 8.72
N VAL A 114 -23.99 -3.30 9.52
CA VAL A 114 -24.08 -1.83 9.61
C VAL A 114 -23.82 -1.18 8.27
N LEU A 115 -22.86 -1.68 7.50
CA LEU A 115 -22.44 -1.09 6.23
C LEU A 115 -23.23 -1.61 5.02
N ASP A 116 -24.05 -2.65 5.22
CA ASP A 116 -24.77 -3.35 4.16
C ASP A 116 -23.82 -3.93 3.08
N VAL A 117 -22.69 -4.46 3.54
CA VAL A 117 -21.66 -5.05 2.67
C VAL A 117 -21.82 -6.57 2.64
N PRO A 118 -22.13 -7.18 1.48
CA PRO A 118 -22.48 -8.60 1.38
C PRO A 118 -21.22 -9.48 1.34
N LEU A 119 -20.56 -9.66 2.49
CA LEU A 119 -19.43 -10.58 2.64
C LEU A 119 -19.76 -11.66 3.66
N ASP A 120 -19.71 -12.92 3.21
CA ASP A 120 -20.06 -14.09 4.02
C ASP A 120 -18.86 -14.97 4.39
N SER A 121 -17.64 -14.59 3.97
CA SER A 121 -16.44 -15.38 4.25
C SER A 121 -16.05 -15.39 5.74
N GLU A 122 -15.22 -16.37 6.13
CA GLU A 122 -14.69 -16.44 7.49
C GLU A 122 -13.72 -15.28 7.77
N PRO A 123 -13.86 -14.56 8.91
CA PRO A 123 -12.92 -13.51 9.28
C PRO A 123 -11.52 -14.04 9.58
N ASP A 124 -10.50 -13.43 8.99
CA ASP A 124 -9.09 -13.67 9.32
C ASP A 124 -8.63 -12.68 10.39
N ILE A 125 -8.04 -13.20 11.47
CA ILE A 125 -7.61 -12.40 12.63
C ILE A 125 -6.09 -12.27 12.60
N MET A 126 -5.60 -11.07 12.29
CA MET A 126 -4.18 -10.77 12.22
C MET A 126 -3.73 -9.84 13.36
N PRO A 127 -2.41 -9.78 13.68
CA PRO A 127 -1.90 -8.87 14.70
C PRO A 127 -2.14 -7.38 14.39
N GLY A 128 -3.24 -6.83 14.91
CA GLY A 128 -3.62 -5.41 14.80
C GLY A 128 -4.75 -5.09 13.82
N PHE A 129 -5.30 -6.08 13.13
CA PHE A 129 -6.48 -5.90 12.29
C PHE A 129 -7.22 -7.22 12.08
N VAL A 130 -8.48 -7.12 11.70
CA VAL A 130 -9.35 -8.25 11.35
C VAL A 130 -9.82 -8.00 9.93
N GLU A 131 -9.82 -9.03 9.10
CA GLU A 131 -10.17 -8.95 7.68
C GLU A 131 -11.33 -9.91 7.38
N ILE A 132 -12.25 -9.46 6.54
CA ILE A 132 -13.10 -10.36 5.76
C ILE A 132 -12.93 -9.98 4.28
N SER A 133 -12.84 -10.96 3.38
CA SER A 133 -12.64 -10.64 1.97
C SER A 133 -13.11 -11.75 1.02
N ASP A 134 -13.42 -11.41 -0.23
CA ASP A 134 -13.84 -12.33 -1.31
C ASP A 134 -12.87 -12.30 -2.50
N GLU A 135 -13.28 -12.33 -3.77
CA GLU A 135 -12.34 -12.12 -4.89
C GLU A 135 -12.07 -10.63 -5.20
N SER A 136 -13.04 -9.75 -4.95
CA SER A 136 -13.07 -8.37 -5.45
C SER A 136 -12.98 -7.30 -4.36
N LEU A 137 -13.40 -7.62 -3.15
CA LEU A 137 -13.57 -6.71 -2.02
C LEU A 137 -12.96 -7.30 -0.74
N ALA A 138 -12.35 -6.43 0.05
CA ALA A 138 -11.93 -6.68 1.42
C ALA A 138 -12.46 -5.60 2.35
N VAL A 139 -12.96 -6.01 3.51
CA VAL A 139 -13.25 -5.12 4.63
C VAL A 139 -12.22 -5.40 5.71
N VAL A 140 -11.49 -4.36 6.09
CA VAL A 140 -10.39 -4.46 7.06
C VAL A 140 -10.71 -3.57 8.25
N LEU A 141 -10.91 -4.18 9.41
CA LEU A 141 -11.08 -3.50 10.68
C LEU A 141 -9.75 -3.35 11.40
N LEU A 142 -9.27 -2.12 11.57
CA LEU A 142 -8.10 -1.81 12.38
C LEU A 142 -8.45 -1.92 13.87
N THR A 143 -7.94 -2.95 14.55
CA THR A 143 -8.15 -3.14 15.99
C THR A 143 -7.22 -2.27 16.83
N LYS A 144 -6.17 -1.74 16.21
CA LYS A 144 -5.28 -0.74 16.81
C LYS A 144 -4.90 0.32 15.77
N PRO A 145 -4.69 1.59 16.17
CA PRO A 145 -4.27 2.65 15.27
C PRO A 145 -2.85 2.34 14.82
N PRO A 146 -2.56 2.33 13.51
CA PRO A 146 -1.20 2.14 13.03
C PRO A 146 -0.32 3.29 13.53
N LYS A 147 0.90 2.99 13.99
CA LYS A 147 1.78 4.01 14.60
C LYS A 147 2.67 4.69 13.57
N LYS A 148 2.91 4.04 12.44
CA LYS A 148 3.83 4.51 11.39
C LYS A 148 3.24 4.22 10.01
N PRO A 149 3.54 5.03 8.98
CA PRO A 149 3.08 4.77 7.62
C PRO A 149 3.37 3.34 7.12
N ARG A 150 4.54 2.78 7.46
CA ARG A 150 4.92 1.40 7.13
C ARG A 150 3.92 0.32 7.58
N ASP A 151 3.19 0.58 8.68
CA ASP A 151 2.25 -0.38 9.25
C ASP A 151 1.02 -0.50 8.34
N TYR A 152 0.57 0.62 7.75
CA TYR A 152 -0.45 0.62 6.70
C TYR A 152 0.05 -0.01 5.41
N PHE A 153 1.28 0.29 4.97
CA PHE A 153 1.85 -0.35 3.78
C PHE A 153 1.82 -1.87 3.88
N ARG A 154 2.12 -2.42 5.05
CA ARG A 154 2.05 -3.87 5.30
C ARG A 154 0.64 -4.43 5.13
N ILE A 155 -0.38 -3.66 5.51
CA ILE A 155 -1.79 -4.04 5.34
C ILE A 155 -2.18 -3.90 3.87
N LEU A 156 -1.94 -2.74 3.27
CA LEU A 156 -2.43 -2.36 1.95
C LEU A 156 -1.72 -3.11 0.81
N SER A 157 -0.44 -3.48 0.95
CA SER A 157 0.35 -4.07 -0.15
C SER A 157 -0.27 -5.35 -0.73
N LYS A 158 -0.78 -6.23 0.14
CA LYS A 158 -1.50 -7.47 -0.24
C LYS A 158 -2.65 -7.19 -1.20
N TYR A 159 -3.41 -6.12 -0.96
CA TYR A 159 -4.62 -5.83 -1.69
C TYR A 159 -4.35 -5.01 -2.95
N ILE A 160 -3.39 -4.08 -2.88
CA ILE A 160 -2.92 -3.32 -4.04
C ILE A 160 -2.37 -4.29 -5.10
N GLN A 161 -1.57 -5.27 -4.69
CA GLN A 161 -1.01 -6.28 -5.59
C GLN A 161 -2.10 -7.10 -6.31
N ASN A 162 -3.20 -7.37 -5.61
CA ASN A 162 -4.33 -8.13 -6.15
C ASN A 162 -5.41 -7.25 -6.77
N LYS A 163 -5.19 -5.92 -6.86
CA LYS A 163 -6.16 -4.90 -7.30
C LYS A 163 -7.52 -5.00 -6.60
N LYS A 164 -7.52 -5.47 -5.35
CA LYS A 164 -8.74 -5.70 -4.58
C LYS A 164 -9.23 -4.38 -3.99
N LEU A 165 -10.54 -4.17 -4.06
CA LEU A 165 -11.20 -3.06 -3.39
C LEU A 165 -11.07 -3.23 -1.88
N ILE A 166 -10.79 -2.16 -1.15
CA ILE A 166 -10.62 -2.18 0.30
C ILE A 166 -11.52 -1.14 0.95
N ILE A 167 -12.35 -1.59 1.88
CA ILE A 167 -13.00 -0.72 2.86
C ILE A 167 -12.20 -0.84 4.17
N LEU A 168 -11.41 0.18 4.47
CA LEU A 168 -10.54 0.23 5.63
C LEU A 168 -11.25 0.98 6.77
N ILE A 169 -11.57 0.27 7.85
CA ILE A 169 -12.34 0.81 8.97
C ILE A 169 -11.42 1.02 10.17
N GLY A 170 -11.46 2.19 10.79
CA GLY A 170 -10.60 2.48 11.95
C GLY A 170 -10.99 3.73 12.72
N HIS A 171 -10.13 4.13 13.65
CA HIS A 171 -10.36 5.35 14.43
C HIS A 171 -10.24 6.62 13.59
N ASP A 172 -10.92 7.69 13.99
CA ASP A 172 -10.79 9.02 13.38
C ASP A 172 -9.33 9.50 13.35
N LYS A 173 -8.57 9.26 14.42
CA LYS A 173 -7.13 9.60 14.49
C LYS A 173 -6.27 8.84 13.48
N SER A 174 -6.78 7.73 12.96
CA SER A 174 -6.11 6.94 11.90
C SER A 174 -6.33 7.56 10.52
N LEU A 175 -7.32 8.44 10.35
CA LEU A 175 -7.58 9.13 9.09
C LEU A 175 -6.42 10.04 8.68
N ASP A 176 -5.88 10.85 9.58
CA ASP A 176 -4.78 11.77 9.25
C ASP A 176 -3.54 11.01 8.74
N ALA A 177 -3.15 9.96 9.46
CA ALA A 177 -2.06 9.08 9.06
C ALA A 177 -2.37 8.34 7.74
N PHE A 178 -3.63 7.98 7.50
CA PHE A 178 -4.06 7.40 6.23
C PHE A 178 -3.96 8.42 5.09
N LEU A 179 -4.38 9.66 5.30
CA LEU A 179 -4.29 10.75 4.32
C LEU A 179 -2.85 11.07 3.94
N GLU A 180 -1.91 11.03 4.90
CA GLU A 180 -0.47 11.12 4.61
C GLU A 180 -0.02 10.02 3.63
N ILE A 181 -0.53 8.79 3.81
CA ILE A 181 -0.21 7.68 2.92
C ILE A 181 -0.87 7.86 1.56
N VAL A 182 -2.13 8.30 1.48
CA VAL A 182 -2.78 8.60 0.19
C VAL A 182 -2.09 9.78 -0.52
N GLY A 183 -1.44 10.67 0.23
CA GLY A 183 -0.60 11.73 -0.33
C GLY A 183 0.67 11.21 -1.01
N ILE A 184 1.23 10.09 -0.52
CA ILE A 184 2.47 9.48 -1.03
C ILE A 184 2.17 8.35 -2.03
N LEU A 185 1.06 7.64 -1.83
CA LEU A 185 0.60 6.53 -2.62
C LEU A 185 -0.70 6.87 -3.33
N PRO A 186 -0.73 6.76 -4.66
CA PRO A 186 -1.94 6.94 -5.44
C PRO A 186 -2.78 5.66 -5.36
N LEU A 187 -3.42 5.46 -4.21
CA LEU A 187 -4.33 4.35 -3.95
C LEU A 187 -5.59 4.42 -4.83
N GLY A 188 -5.85 5.58 -5.46
CA GLY A 188 -6.96 5.77 -6.41
C GLY A 188 -8.29 5.39 -5.77
N ASN A 189 -9.09 4.62 -6.51
CA ASN A 189 -10.39 4.10 -6.05
C ASN A 189 -10.27 2.72 -5.40
N LEU A 190 -9.07 2.27 -5.00
CA LEU A 190 -8.89 0.94 -4.41
C LEU A 190 -9.12 0.93 -2.90
N VAL A 191 -9.02 2.08 -2.22
CA VAL A 191 -9.13 2.13 -0.76
C VAL A 191 -10.09 3.23 -0.33
N TYR A 192 -11.14 2.84 0.40
CA TYR A 192 -12.08 3.74 1.04
C TYR A 192 -11.91 3.63 2.55
N PHE A 193 -11.57 4.74 3.22
CA PHE A 193 -11.40 4.75 4.67
C PHE A 193 -12.70 5.18 5.37
N VAL A 194 -13.14 4.37 6.33
CA VAL A 194 -14.33 4.61 7.16
C VAL A 194 -13.89 4.82 8.61
N PRO A 195 -13.91 6.06 9.13
CA PRO A 195 -13.72 6.28 10.55
C PRO A 195 -14.92 5.73 11.34
N PHE A 196 -14.69 5.26 12.57
CA PHE A 196 -15.74 4.72 13.44
C PHE A 196 -16.90 5.69 13.64
N SER A 197 -16.60 6.99 13.75
CA SER A 197 -17.63 8.05 13.88
C SER A 197 -18.65 8.07 12.74
N LEU A 198 -18.30 7.59 11.54
CA LEU A 198 -19.18 7.60 10.37
C LEU A 198 -19.96 6.30 10.17
N LEU A 199 -19.72 5.24 10.95
CA LEU A 199 -20.41 3.95 10.77
C LEU A 199 -21.95 4.06 10.81
N LEU A 200 -22.50 5.04 11.53
CA LEU A 200 -23.95 5.29 11.61
C LEU A 200 -24.44 6.45 10.75
N ASP A 201 -23.59 7.07 9.93
CA ASP A 201 -24.05 8.07 8.97
C ASP A 201 -24.92 7.37 7.91
N LYS A 202 -26.16 7.84 7.78
CA LYS A 202 -27.14 7.29 6.83
C LYS A 202 -26.66 7.37 5.38
N ARG A 203 -25.79 8.32 5.05
CA ARG A 203 -25.23 8.52 3.71
C ARG A 203 -24.10 7.55 3.41
N LEU A 204 -23.41 7.05 4.43
CA LEU A 204 -22.26 6.16 4.24
C LEU A 204 -22.66 4.90 3.46
N LYS A 205 -23.83 4.33 3.74
CA LYS A 205 -24.36 3.16 3.00
C LYS A 205 -24.49 3.43 1.50
N SER A 206 -25.18 4.52 1.14
CA SER A 206 -25.35 4.89 -0.26
C SER A 206 -24.03 5.21 -0.94
N ASP A 207 -23.12 5.86 -0.22
CA ASP A 207 -21.80 6.22 -0.73
C ASP A 207 -20.94 4.98 -0.99
N LEU A 208 -20.93 4.02 -0.07
CA LEU A 208 -20.23 2.75 -0.23
C LEU A 208 -20.83 1.91 -1.36
N ALA A 209 -22.15 1.80 -1.43
CA ALA A 209 -22.82 1.06 -2.51
C ALA A 209 -22.48 1.64 -3.89
N TYR A 210 -22.57 2.97 -4.04
CA TYR A 210 -22.17 3.66 -5.27
C TYR A 210 -20.70 3.41 -5.61
N TRP A 211 -19.83 3.45 -4.60
CA TRP A 211 -18.39 3.29 -4.81
C TRP A 211 -18.00 1.85 -5.19
N ILE A 212 -18.65 0.84 -4.60
CA ILE A 212 -18.52 -0.57 -4.99
C ILE A 212 -19.01 -0.76 -6.43
N GLU A 213 -20.19 -0.22 -6.77
CA GLU A 213 -20.76 -0.32 -8.12
C GLU A 213 -19.86 0.36 -9.17
N ALA A 214 -19.34 1.56 -8.87
CA ALA A 214 -18.45 2.30 -9.75
C ALA A 214 -17.16 1.52 -10.03
N ASN A 215 -16.56 0.89 -9.02
CA ASN A 215 -15.36 0.08 -9.21
C ASN A 215 -15.64 -1.19 -10.02
N SER A 216 -16.77 -1.87 -9.78
CA SER A 216 -17.18 -3.01 -10.60
C SER A 216 -17.35 -2.61 -12.09
N LYS A 217 -17.98 -1.47 -12.36
CA LYS A 217 -18.11 -0.93 -13.73
C LYS A 217 -16.76 -0.60 -14.37
N ILE A 218 -15.81 -0.08 -13.59
CA ILE A 218 -14.44 0.19 -14.05
C ILE A 218 -13.75 -1.12 -14.40
N GLU A 219 -13.80 -2.13 -13.53
CA GLU A 219 -13.22 -3.44 -13.82
C GLU A 219 -13.83 -4.09 -15.06
N ASP A 220 -15.15 -4.02 -15.22
CA ASP A 220 -15.84 -4.54 -16.41
C ASP A 220 -15.45 -3.80 -17.68
N LEU A 221 -15.25 -2.49 -17.59
CA LEU A 221 -14.72 -1.69 -18.69
C LEU A 221 -13.29 -2.10 -19.02
N GLU A 222 -12.42 -2.25 -18.01
CA GLU A 222 -11.03 -2.70 -18.20
C GLU A 222 -10.99 -4.09 -18.84
N ARG A 223 -11.79 -5.06 -18.35
CA ARG A 223 -11.92 -6.39 -18.94
C ARG A 223 -12.41 -6.33 -20.38
N ARG A 224 -13.42 -5.50 -20.67
CA ARG A 224 -13.92 -5.31 -22.05
C ARG A 224 -12.87 -4.70 -22.96
N ILE A 225 -12.11 -3.72 -22.49
CA ILE A 225 -10.98 -3.14 -23.25
C ILE A 225 -9.94 -4.23 -23.51
N ILE A 226 -9.50 -4.96 -22.48
CA ILE A 226 -8.51 -6.04 -22.60
C ILE A 226 -8.99 -7.12 -23.59
N ASN A 227 -10.25 -7.52 -23.51
CA ASN A 227 -10.82 -8.57 -24.37
C ASN A 227 -11.10 -8.08 -25.80
N SER A 228 -11.23 -6.77 -26.02
CA SER A 228 -11.43 -6.18 -27.35
C SER A 228 -10.13 -5.77 -28.05
N ILE A 229 -8.98 -5.89 -27.38
CA ILE A 229 -7.68 -5.71 -28.00
C ILE A 229 -7.41 -6.88 -28.97
N GLN A 230 -7.77 -6.67 -30.24
CA GLN A 230 -7.23 -7.41 -31.38
C GLN A 230 -5.81 -6.90 -31.67
N PRO A 231 -4.83 -7.77 -32.02
CA PRO A 231 -3.45 -7.37 -32.33
C PRO A 231 -3.34 -6.26 -33.38
N GLU A 232 -4.29 -6.19 -34.32
CA GLU A 232 -4.28 -5.20 -35.41
C GLU A 232 -4.79 -3.80 -34.98
N ASN A 233 -5.59 -3.68 -33.91
CA ASN A 233 -6.17 -2.41 -33.44
C ASN A 233 -5.37 -1.72 -32.32
N PHE A 234 -4.34 -2.39 -31.77
CA PHE A 234 -3.55 -1.88 -30.66
C PHE A 234 -2.72 -0.63 -31.01
N ARG A 235 -2.34 -0.43 -32.28
CA ARG A 235 -1.71 0.82 -32.75
C ARG A 235 -2.61 2.05 -32.53
N LYS A 236 -3.94 1.89 -32.67
CA LYS A 236 -4.92 2.96 -32.38
C LYS A 236 -5.05 3.20 -30.87
N LEU A 237 -4.92 2.14 -30.07
CA LEU A 237 -4.87 2.24 -28.60
C LEU A 237 -3.62 3.03 -28.14
N MET A 238 -2.45 2.77 -28.73
CA MET A 238 -1.22 3.52 -28.44
C MET A 238 -1.33 5.01 -28.77
N VAL A 239 -1.99 5.38 -29.88
CA VAL A 239 -2.32 6.79 -30.20
C VAL A 239 -3.31 7.37 -29.16
N SER A 240 -4.23 6.56 -28.64
CA SER A 240 -5.18 6.98 -27.59
C SER A 240 -4.52 7.10 -26.20
N VAL A 241 -3.47 6.33 -25.92
CA VAL A 241 -2.65 6.37 -24.70
C VAL A 241 -1.76 7.62 -24.66
N GLU A 242 -1.33 8.15 -25.80
CA GLU A 242 -0.71 9.48 -25.88
C GLU A 242 -1.65 10.63 -25.48
N THR A 243 -2.98 10.39 -25.53
CA THR A 243 -4.00 11.40 -25.19
C THR A 243 -4.62 11.25 -23.80
N ASN A 244 -4.55 10.06 -23.17
CA ASN A 244 -5.08 9.85 -21.82
C ASN A 244 -4.22 8.87 -20.99
N PRO A 245 -3.55 9.36 -19.92
CA PRO A 245 -2.63 8.57 -19.12
C PRO A 245 -3.28 7.49 -18.25
N ARG A 246 -4.63 7.48 -18.11
CA ARG A 246 -5.33 6.36 -17.45
C ARG A 246 -5.24 5.06 -18.25
N TYR A 247 -5.21 5.13 -19.58
CA TYR A 247 -5.00 3.92 -20.40
C TYR A 247 -3.59 3.34 -20.24
N LEU A 248 -2.61 4.19 -19.98
CA LEU A 248 -1.23 3.77 -19.72
C LEU A 248 -1.13 3.00 -18.40
N LEU A 249 -1.88 3.41 -17.38
CA LEU A 249 -2.00 2.68 -16.12
C LEU A 249 -2.61 1.29 -16.32
N SER A 250 -3.72 1.21 -17.05
CA SER A 250 -4.33 -0.08 -17.36
C SER A 250 -3.38 -0.97 -18.15
N LEU A 251 -2.58 -0.43 -19.07
CA LEU A 251 -1.55 -1.20 -19.80
C LEU A 251 -0.43 -1.71 -18.88
N LEU A 252 0.21 -0.84 -18.10
CA LEU A 252 1.27 -1.20 -17.15
C LEU A 252 0.81 -2.31 -16.21
N SER A 253 -0.40 -2.15 -15.66
CA SER A 253 -1.01 -3.08 -14.72
C SER A 253 -1.38 -4.45 -15.31
N ASN A 254 -1.31 -4.60 -16.64
CA ASN A 254 -1.64 -5.83 -17.37
C ASN A 254 -0.46 -6.40 -18.15
N LEU A 255 0.71 -5.73 -18.18
CA LEU A 255 1.90 -6.20 -18.91
C LEU A 255 2.31 -7.63 -18.52
N LYS A 256 2.21 -7.98 -17.25
CA LYS A 256 2.54 -9.33 -16.76
C LYS A 256 1.60 -10.40 -17.34
N THR A 257 0.29 -10.10 -17.35
CA THR A 257 -0.73 -10.98 -17.93
C THR A 257 -0.54 -11.13 -19.44
N LEU A 258 -0.23 -10.04 -20.14
CA LEU A 258 0.04 -10.05 -21.58
C LEU A 258 1.30 -10.89 -21.92
N LYS A 259 2.35 -10.82 -21.09
CA LYS A 259 3.54 -11.67 -21.25
C LYS A 259 3.21 -13.14 -21.07
N LEU A 260 2.46 -13.49 -20.03
CA LEU A 260 2.05 -14.87 -19.74
C LEU A 260 1.16 -15.47 -20.83
N LYS A 261 0.38 -14.63 -21.52
CA LYS A 261 -0.43 -15.02 -22.69
C LYS A 261 0.36 -15.08 -24.01
N ASN A 262 1.69 -14.93 -23.98
CA ASN A 262 2.55 -14.94 -25.16
C ASN A 262 2.09 -13.98 -26.27
N MET A 263 1.69 -12.76 -25.89
CA MET A 263 1.24 -11.75 -26.85
C MET A 263 2.30 -11.54 -27.95
N PRO A 264 1.94 -11.59 -29.24
CA PRO A 264 2.87 -11.30 -30.33
C PRO A 264 3.48 -9.91 -30.17
N LYS A 265 4.79 -9.77 -30.44
CA LYS A 265 5.53 -8.49 -30.31
C LYS A 265 5.51 -7.87 -28.91
N PHE A 266 5.31 -8.67 -27.86
CA PHE A 266 5.30 -8.20 -26.47
C PHE A 266 6.52 -7.34 -26.11
N ASP A 267 7.71 -7.67 -26.61
CA ASP A 267 8.93 -6.94 -26.27
C ASP A 267 8.88 -5.48 -26.75
N GLU A 268 8.43 -5.26 -28.00
CA GLU A 268 8.19 -3.91 -28.55
C GLU A 268 7.07 -3.18 -27.77
N TYR A 269 6.05 -3.90 -27.30
CA TYR A 269 4.99 -3.32 -26.46
C TYR A 269 5.48 -2.91 -25.08
N PHE A 270 6.33 -3.72 -24.47
CA PHE A 270 6.91 -3.47 -23.16
C PHE A 270 7.81 -2.25 -23.18
N GLU A 271 8.69 -2.16 -24.19
CA GLU A 271 9.56 -1.01 -24.44
C GLU A 271 8.73 0.27 -24.62
N ASN A 272 7.76 0.26 -25.53
CA ASN A 272 6.93 1.44 -25.82
C ASN A 272 6.09 1.89 -24.62
N THR A 273 5.50 0.95 -23.87
CA THR A 273 4.71 1.27 -22.67
C THR A 273 5.59 1.89 -21.60
N SER A 274 6.80 1.38 -21.41
CA SER A 274 7.79 1.92 -20.46
C SER A 274 8.21 3.35 -20.86
N SER A 275 8.54 3.56 -22.13
CA SER A 275 8.93 4.88 -22.66
C SER A 275 7.79 5.91 -22.54
N LEU A 276 6.54 5.52 -22.80
CA LEU A 276 5.38 6.39 -22.57
C LEU A 276 5.19 6.74 -21.10
N ALA A 277 5.43 5.81 -20.18
CA ALA A 277 5.29 6.08 -18.73
C ALA A 277 6.30 7.13 -18.28
N PHE A 278 7.56 6.99 -18.70
CA PHE A 278 8.57 8.01 -18.44
C PHE A 278 8.24 9.35 -19.13
N ARG A 279 7.62 9.33 -20.33
CA ARG A 279 7.17 10.55 -21.01
C ARG A 279 6.19 11.36 -20.17
N TYR A 280 5.21 10.70 -19.56
CA TYR A 280 4.26 11.35 -18.66
C TYR A 280 4.89 11.82 -17.34
N LEU A 281 5.93 11.12 -16.87
CA LEU A 281 6.62 11.49 -15.64
C LEU A 281 7.55 12.71 -15.81
N TYR A 282 8.28 12.80 -16.93
CA TYR A 282 9.41 13.72 -17.06
C TYR A 282 9.54 14.41 -18.44
N GLY A 283 8.65 14.17 -19.40
CA GLY A 283 8.77 14.79 -20.73
C GLY A 283 9.89 14.18 -21.60
N VAL A 284 9.88 12.86 -21.79
CA VAL A 284 10.83 12.08 -22.61
C VAL A 284 10.78 12.39 -24.10
N ASP A 285 11.93 12.32 -24.77
CA ASP A 285 12.01 12.27 -26.24
C ASP A 285 11.90 10.82 -26.69
N ILE A 286 10.78 10.52 -27.35
CA ILE A 286 10.48 9.21 -27.91
C ILE A 286 11.09 9.01 -29.31
N THR A 287 11.90 9.96 -29.82
CA THR A 287 12.69 9.73 -31.04
C THR A 287 13.83 8.72 -30.83
N PHE A 288 14.15 8.38 -29.57
CA PHE A 288 15.10 7.32 -29.22
C PHE A 288 14.33 6.02 -29.02
N GLY A 289 14.78 4.96 -29.70
CA GLY A 289 14.15 3.64 -29.61
C GLY A 289 12.92 3.47 -30.52
N GLY A 290 12.59 2.21 -30.82
CA GLY A 290 11.50 1.82 -31.71
C GLY A 290 11.95 1.10 -32.98
N SER A 291 11.03 0.35 -33.58
CA SER A 291 11.23 -0.53 -34.76
C SER A 291 11.76 0.16 -36.03
N LYS A 292 11.92 1.49 -36.02
CA LYS A 292 12.52 2.28 -37.12
C LYS A 292 14.06 2.18 -37.18
N ASN A 293 14.73 1.86 -36.07
CA ASN A 293 16.21 1.80 -35.99
C ASN A 293 16.75 0.37 -35.82
N ARG A 294 16.17 -0.61 -36.53
CA ARG A 294 16.69 -2.00 -36.55
C ARG A 294 18.14 -2.00 -37.06
N GLY A 295 19.08 -2.38 -36.19
CA GLY A 295 20.51 -2.51 -36.51
C GLY A 295 21.42 -1.49 -35.83
N VAL A 296 20.88 -0.41 -35.28
CA VAL A 296 21.66 0.58 -34.51
C VAL A 296 21.42 0.33 -33.01
N LYS A 297 22.47 0.04 -32.25
CA LYS A 297 22.38 -0.20 -30.80
C LYS A 297 22.12 1.14 -30.06
N VAL A 298 20.87 1.60 -30.07
CA VAL A 298 20.36 2.79 -29.36
C VAL A 298 19.58 2.39 -28.09
N PRO A 299 19.50 3.26 -27.06
CA PRO A 299 18.65 3.03 -25.89
C PRO A 299 17.16 3.07 -26.24
N ASP A 300 16.32 2.43 -25.41
CA ASP A 300 14.87 2.37 -25.63
C ASP A 300 14.19 3.72 -25.37
N SER A 301 14.73 4.51 -24.44
CA SER A 301 14.42 5.92 -24.30
C SER A 301 15.51 6.66 -23.51
N ILE A 302 15.55 7.99 -23.67
CA ILE A 302 16.39 8.89 -22.88
C ILE A 302 15.46 9.86 -22.15
N VAL A 303 15.55 9.87 -20.83
CA VAL A 303 14.79 10.78 -19.97
C VAL A 303 15.58 12.05 -19.80
N PHE A 304 14.94 13.20 -20.03
CA PHE A 304 15.49 14.52 -19.70
C PHE A 304 14.38 15.42 -19.17
N ILE A 305 14.77 16.48 -18.47
CA ILE A 305 13.92 17.61 -18.07
C ILE A 305 13.90 18.60 -19.23
N ARG A 306 12.72 19.10 -19.62
CA ARG A 306 12.56 20.21 -20.57
C ARG A 306 12.00 21.40 -19.84
N ASP A 307 12.52 22.58 -20.12
CA ASP A 307 11.80 23.81 -19.77
C ASP A 307 10.46 23.80 -20.53
N PRO A 308 9.30 24.06 -19.88
CA PRO A 308 7.99 24.07 -20.53
C PRO A 308 7.90 24.94 -21.78
N THR A 309 8.84 25.87 -21.99
CA THR A 309 8.91 26.73 -23.19
C THR A 309 10.23 26.67 -23.97
N GLY A 310 11.17 25.78 -23.58
CA GLY A 310 12.56 25.82 -24.05
C GLY A 310 13.17 24.45 -24.42
N PRO A 311 14.47 24.43 -24.80
CA PRO A 311 15.20 23.20 -25.10
C PRO A 311 15.34 22.31 -23.85
N ALA A 312 15.73 21.04 -24.06
CA ALA A 312 16.05 20.13 -22.96
C ALA A 312 17.09 20.77 -22.03
N VAL A 313 16.85 20.69 -20.71
CA VAL A 313 17.67 21.34 -19.68
C VAL A 313 18.64 20.33 -19.06
N ARG A 314 18.26 19.05 -18.97
CA ARG A 314 19.09 18.03 -18.31
C ARG A 314 18.67 16.62 -18.66
N VAL A 315 19.61 15.76 -19.05
CA VAL A 315 19.37 14.29 -19.09
C VAL A 315 19.36 13.72 -17.68
N ILE A 316 18.29 12.98 -17.35
CA ILE A 316 18.04 12.35 -16.05
C ILE A 316 18.35 10.85 -16.11
N GLY A 317 18.32 10.19 -17.28
CA GLY A 317 18.65 8.76 -17.36
C GLY A 317 18.51 8.12 -18.73
N ILE A 318 19.13 6.95 -18.88
CA ILE A 318 19.09 6.10 -20.06
C ILE A 318 18.24 4.88 -19.73
N VAL A 319 17.12 4.67 -20.43
CA VAL A 319 16.18 3.59 -20.11
C VAL A 319 16.40 2.41 -21.05
N ASP A 320 16.43 1.20 -20.46
CA ASP A 320 16.45 -0.08 -21.17
C ASP A 320 15.40 -1.01 -20.54
N ALA A 321 14.41 -1.42 -21.31
CA ALA A 321 13.29 -2.23 -20.85
C ALA A 321 13.58 -3.72 -21.14
N LYS A 322 13.46 -4.57 -20.12
CA LYS A 322 13.67 -6.01 -20.21
C LYS A 322 12.36 -6.75 -19.98
N SER A 323 11.79 -7.26 -21.07
CA SER A 323 10.47 -7.92 -21.10
C SER A 323 10.42 -9.33 -20.49
N SER A 324 11.58 -9.90 -20.11
CA SER A 324 11.66 -11.22 -19.46
C SER A 324 11.05 -11.18 -18.07
N LEU A 325 10.27 -12.21 -17.71
CA LEU A 325 9.63 -12.31 -16.39
C LEU A 325 10.64 -12.40 -15.23
N ASN A 326 11.81 -12.98 -15.49
CA ASN A 326 12.94 -13.00 -14.57
C ASN A 326 14.23 -12.72 -15.34
N VAL A 327 14.82 -11.56 -15.12
CA VAL A 327 16.00 -11.11 -15.84
C VAL A 327 17.27 -11.64 -15.17
N ASP A 328 18.14 -12.26 -15.96
CA ASP A 328 19.51 -12.62 -15.57
C ASP A 328 20.50 -11.74 -16.33
N PHE A 329 21.07 -10.77 -15.62
CA PHE A 329 21.96 -9.78 -16.20
C PHE A 329 23.38 -10.31 -16.48
N ARG A 330 23.73 -11.52 -16.08
CA ARG A 330 25.05 -12.11 -16.39
C ARG A 330 25.29 -12.28 -17.90
N LYS A 331 24.21 -12.40 -18.67
CA LYS A 331 24.25 -12.52 -20.13
C LYS A 331 24.26 -11.18 -20.85
N GLU A 332 24.11 -10.07 -20.13
CA GLU A 332 24.09 -8.74 -20.72
C GLU A 332 25.51 -8.27 -21.06
N LEU A 333 25.65 -7.75 -22.28
CA LEU A 333 26.92 -7.25 -22.81
C LEU A 333 27.12 -5.80 -22.39
N THR A 334 28.20 -5.51 -21.67
CA THR A 334 28.50 -4.15 -21.21
C THR A 334 28.82 -3.19 -22.36
N GLU A 335 29.34 -3.73 -23.47
CA GLU A 335 29.59 -2.97 -24.70
C GLU A 335 28.30 -2.36 -25.28
N LYS A 336 27.13 -2.96 -24.99
CA LYS A 336 25.82 -2.40 -25.38
C LYS A 336 25.64 -1.01 -24.76
N TYR A 337 25.88 -0.87 -23.46
CA TYR A 337 25.69 0.37 -22.72
C TYR A 337 26.79 1.41 -23.04
N GLY A 338 28.01 0.96 -23.35
CA GLY A 338 29.05 1.84 -23.88
C GLY A 338 28.66 2.49 -25.22
N LYS A 339 27.96 1.75 -26.09
CA LYS A 339 27.41 2.32 -27.33
C LYS A 339 26.29 3.32 -27.06
N TYR A 340 25.51 3.14 -26.01
CA TYR A 340 24.49 4.12 -25.60
C TYR A 340 25.14 5.44 -25.22
N LEU A 341 26.19 5.41 -24.39
CA LEU A 341 26.95 6.61 -24.03
C LEU A 341 27.56 7.28 -25.26
N SER A 342 28.21 6.50 -26.12
CA SER A 342 28.81 7.00 -27.38
C SER A 342 27.78 7.69 -28.28
N TYR A 343 26.56 7.16 -28.34
CA TYR A 343 25.48 7.73 -29.12
C TYR A 343 24.95 9.03 -28.51
N ILE A 344 24.77 9.06 -27.18
CA ILE A 344 24.34 10.25 -26.44
C ILE A 344 25.32 11.39 -26.63
N LEU A 345 26.63 11.14 -26.47
CA LEU A 345 27.69 12.13 -26.68
C LEU A 345 27.65 12.77 -28.07
N ARG A 346 27.19 12.03 -29.08
CA ARG A 346 27.08 12.50 -30.46
C ARG A 346 25.74 13.16 -30.79
N SER A 347 24.73 12.96 -29.94
CA SER A 347 23.38 13.48 -30.16
C SER A 347 23.31 15.00 -29.97
N ASP A 348 22.45 15.65 -30.72
CA ASP A 348 22.26 17.10 -30.62
C ASP A 348 21.64 17.51 -29.27
N ILE A 349 20.97 16.59 -28.58
CA ILE A 349 20.45 16.78 -27.22
C ILE A 349 21.59 16.97 -26.21
N TYR A 350 22.67 16.20 -26.31
CA TYR A 350 23.84 16.40 -25.45
C TYR A 350 24.53 17.74 -25.71
N LYS A 351 24.59 18.16 -26.98
CA LYS A 351 25.13 19.47 -27.36
C LYS A 351 24.28 20.62 -26.83
N ALA A 352 22.96 20.44 -26.75
CA ALA A 352 22.01 21.43 -26.24
C ALA A 352 21.90 21.45 -24.71
N ALA A 353 22.10 20.30 -24.05
CA ALA A 353 21.99 20.13 -22.60
C ALA A 353 23.15 19.25 -22.08
N PRO A 354 24.24 19.84 -21.57
CA PRO A 354 25.38 19.07 -21.07
C PRO A 354 24.96 18.16 -19.91
N LEU A 355 25.47 16.92 -19.91
CA LEU A 355 25.21 15.97 -18.82
C LEU A 355 25.74 16.51 -17.49
N LYS A 356 24.89 16.55 -16.46
CA LYS A 356 25.36 16.60 -15.06
C LYS A 356 26.08 15.29 -14.72
N PRO A 357 26.92 15.27 -13.67
CA PRO A 357 27.85 14.17 -13.41
C PRO A 357 27.19 12.85 -12.93
N ASP A 358 25.92 12.61 -13.18
CA ASP A 358 25.20 11.46 -12.65
C ASP A 358 24.24 10.94 -13.73
N ILE A 359 24.64 9.88 -14.44
CA ILE A 359 23.89 9.23 -15.51
C ILE A 359 23.41 7.86 -15.02
N PRO A 360 22.14 7.74 -14.63
CA PRO A 360 21.58 6.44 -14.33
C PRO A 360 21.26 5.67 -15.61
N PHE A 361 21.66 4.41 -15.64
CA PHE A 361 21.07 3.38 -16.48
C PHE A 361 19.87 2.81 -15.75
N ILE A 362 18.68 3.10 -16.27
CA ILE A 362 17.38 2.72 -15.72
C ILE A 362 16.91 1.44 -16.41
N PHE A 363 16.78 0.36 -15.66
CA PHE A 363 16.26 -0.91 -16.16
C PHE A 363 14.81 -1.09 -15.74
N VAL A 364 13.91 -1.19 -16.72
CA VAL A 364 12.48 -1.49 -16.47
C VAL A 364 12.25 -2.98 -16.64
N LEU A 365 11.70 -3.66 -15.63
CA LEU A 365 11.62 -5.12 -15.62
C LEU A 365 10.54 -5.65 -14.67
N PHE A 366 10.17 -6.92 -14.80
CA PHE A 366 9.22 -7.56 -13.89
C PHE A 366 9.87 -8.04 -12.59
N ARG A 367 10.91 -8.87 -12.71
CA ARG A 367 11.70 -9.41 -11.60
C ARG A 367 13.15 -9.58 -12.03
N PHE A 368 14.04 -9.55 -11.06
CA PHE A 368 15.48 -9.66 -11.29
C PHE A 368 16.16 -10.42 -10.16
N ASN A 369 17.31 -11.01 -10.48
CA ASN A 369 18.23 -11.53 -9.49
C ASN A 369 19.20 -10.42 -9.05
N LEU A 370 19.19 -10.07 -7.76
CA LEU A 370 20.03 -9.01 -7.20
C LEU A 370 21.53 -9.26 -7.43
N HIS A 371 22.01 -10.50 -7.30
CA HIS A 371 23.41 -10.81 -7.56
C HIS A 371 23.80 -10.58 -9.03
N SER A 372 22.90 -10.91 -9.97
CA SER A 372 23.15 -10.64 -11.40
C SER A 372 23.21 -9.15 -11.71
N LEU A 373 22.42 -8.33 -11.01
CA LEU A 373 22.45 -6.87 -11.14
C LEU A 373 23.73 -6.27 -10.57
N ILE A 374 24.17 -6.72 -9.39
CA ILE A 374 25.42 -6.29 -8.77
C ILE A 374 26.60 -6.63 -9.70
N ASP A 375 26.61 -7.83 -10.27
CA ASP A 375 27.61 -8.24 -11.26
C ASP A 375 27.60 -7.33 -12.49
N LEU A 376 26.42 -7.06 -13.08
CA LEU A 376 26.32 -6.12 -14.19
C LEU A 376 26.82 -4.73 -13.83
N HIS A 377 26.45 -4.21 -12.67
CA HIS A 377 26.89 -2.89 -12.20
C HIS A 377 28.42 -2.83 -12.12
N GLY A 378 29.05 -3.82 -11.47
CA GLY A 378 30.52 -3.90 -11.39
C GLY A 378 31.17 -3.98 -12.77
N ARG A 379 30.66 -4.85 -13.67
CA ARG A 379 31.17 -4.95 -15.05
C ARG A 379 30.98 -3.66 -15.83
N LEU A 380 29.84 -2.98 -15.66
CA LEU A 380 29.53 -1.71 -16.33
C LEU A 380 30.45 -0.60 -15.85
N MET A 381 30.66 -0.46 -14.54
CA MET A 381 31.56 0.54 -13.97
C MET A 381 32.99 0.35 -14.47
N ASN A 382 33.49 -0.88 -14.46
CA ASN A 382 34.82 -1.20 -15.00
C ASN A 382 34.93 -0.85 -16.49
N TYR A 383 33.88 -1.18 -17.26
CA TYR A 383 33.85 -0.88 -18.69
C TYR A 383 33.82 0.63 -18.96
N VAL A 384 32.99 1.39 -18.25
CA VAL A 384 32.87 2.84 -18.40
C VAL A 384 34.16 3.52 -18.00
N HIS A 385 34.73 3.18 -16.83
CA HIS A 385 36.00 3.73 -16.35
C HIS A 385 37.14 3.53 -17.36
N SER A 386 37.22 2.35 -17.98
CA SER A 386 38.29 2.04 -18.96
C SER A 386 38.13 2.72 -20.33
N ARG A 387 36.94 3.20 -20.70
CA ARG A 387 36.63 3.67 -22.07
C ARG A 387 36.10 5.11 -22.15
N PHE A 388 35.54 5.62 -21.07
CA PHE A 388 34.85 6.92 -21.02
C PHE A 388 35.24 7.68 -19.75
N LYS A 389 36.48 8.21 -19.72
CA LYS A 389 37.03 8.97 -18.57
C LYS A 389 36.13 10.12 -18.10
N GLU A 390 35.38 10.74 -19.01
CA GLU A 390 34.45 11.82 -18.67
C GLU A 390 33.26 11.38 -17.78
N PHE A 391 32.97 10.07 -17.75
CA PHE A 391 31.90 9.43 -16.98
C PHE A 391 32.40 8.56 -15.82
N GLU A 392 33.69 8.62 -15.49
CA GLU A 392 34.29 7.97 -14.34
C GLU A 392 33.57 8.40 -13.04
N ASP A 393 33.08 7.43 -12.27
CA ASP A 393 32.27 7.61 -11.04
C ASP A 393 30.93 8.36 -11.21
N LYS A 394 30.49 8.51 -12.45
CA LYS A 394 29.29 9.29 -12.82
C LYS A 394 28.18 8.43 -13.40
N VAL A 395 28.36 7.12 -13.41
CA VAL A 395 27.40 6.14 -13.92
C VAL A 395 26.91 5.28 -12.77
N TYR A 396 25.61 5.01 -12.75
CA TYR A 396 25.04 4.06 -11.81
C TYR A 396 23.83 3.36 -12.42
N THR A 397 23.38 2.30 -11.76
CA THR A 397 22.27 1.47 -12.24
C THR A 397 21.06 1.63 -11.33
N VAL A 398 19.91 1.89 -11.93
CA VAL A 398 18.61 1.98 -11.24
C VAL A 398 17.72 0.89 -11.82
N VAL A 399 17.03 0.17 -10.95
CA VAL A 399 16.02 -0.80 -11.37
C VAL A 399 14.66 -0.26 -11.00
N VAL A 400 13.75 -0.23 -11.99
CA VAL A 400 12.37 0.18 -11.81
C VAL A 400 11.49 -1.01 -12.17
N PRO A 401 10.99 -1.77 -11.18
CA PRO A 401 9.98 -2.77 -11.43
C PRO A 401 8.74 -2.16 -12.10
N VAL A 402 8.08 -2.91 -12.98
CA VAL A 402 6.85 -2.45 -13.67
C VAL A 402 5.80 -1.95 -12.67
N ASP A 403 5.61 -2.67 -11.56
CA ASP A 403 4.69 -2.29 -10.50
C ASP A 403 5.08 -0.93 -9.86
N THR A 404 6.38 -0.66 -9.74
CA THR A 404 6.90 0.64 -9.27
C THR A 404 6.65 1.74 -10.29
N LEU A 405 6.86 1.47 -11.58
CA LEU A 405 6.58 2.43 -12.66
C LEU A 405 5.09 2.79 -12.73
N GLU A 406 4.22 1.80 -12.53
CA GLU A 406 2.77 2.02 -12.42
C GLU A 406 2.44 2.94 -11.24
N ILE A 407 2.99 2.66 -10.05
CA ILE A 407 2.77 3.50 -8.85
C ILE A 407 3.26 4.93 -9.10
N LEU A 408 4.45 5.11 -9.70
CA LEU A 408 4.99 6.44 -10.01
C LEU A 408 4.07 7.23 -10.95
N LEU A 409 3.59 6.57 -12.02
CA LEU A 409 2.69 7.20 -12.97
C LEU A 409 1.35 7.57 -12.31
N ARG A 410 0.78 6.65 -11.50
CA ARG A 410 -0.43 6.94 -10.73
C ARG A 410 -0.23 8.15 -9.81
N ALA A 411 0.97 8.33 -9.24
CA ALA A 411 1.28 9.39 -8.29
C ALA A 411 1.35 10.73 -9.01
N ARG A 412 2.07 10.78 -10.14
CA ARG A 412 2.14 11.97 -11.01
C ARG A 412 0.76 12.43 -11.45
N LEU A 413 -0.09 11.50 -11.90
CA LEU A 413 -1.45 11.84 -12.32
C LEU A 413 -2.33 12.33 -11.18
N SER A 414 -2.17 11.78 -9.98
CA SER A 414 -2.92 12.23 -8.80
C SER A 414 -2.49 13.64 -8.36
N ILE A 415 -1.21 13.97 -8.52
CA ILE A 415 -0.65 15.29 -8.20
C ILE A 415 -1.12 16.34 -9.22
N VAL A 416 -1.02 16.04 -10.53
CA VAL A 416 -1.47 16.93 -11.62
C VAL A 416 -2.97 17.25 -11.52
N LEU A 417 -3.78 16.34 -10.98
CA LEU A 417 -5.21 16.54 -10.75
C LEU A 417 -5.54 17.34 -9.48
N ARG A 418 -4.62 17.44 -8.51
CA ARG A 418 -4.84 18.09 -7.20
C ARG A 418 -4.32 19.51 -7.12
N GLU A 419 -3.18 19.79 -7.75
CA GLU A 419 -2.57 21.10 -7.76
C GLU A 419 -2.16 21.40 -9.20
N GLY A 420 -2.84 22.38 -9.81
CA GLY A 420 -2.40 22.92 -11.09
C GLY A 420 -0.95 23.40 -10.95
N ASP A 421 -0.04 22.69 -11.60
CA ASP A 421 1.41 22.86 -11.58
C ASP A 421 2.11 22.73 -10.22
N LEU A 422 2.61 21.52 -9.95
CA LEU A 422 3.84 21.33 -9.18
C LEU A 422 5.02 21.18 -10.15
N SER A 423 5.93 22.15 -10.05
CA SER A 423 7.20 22.18 -10.77
C SER A 423 8.00 20.88 -10.60
N GLU A 424 8.79 20.54 -11.62
CA GLU A 424 9.60 19.33 -11.79
C GLU A 424 10.51 18.96 -10.58
N SER A 425 10.68 19.88 -9.63
CA SER A 425 11.54 19.77 -8.44
C SER A 425 11.14 18.71 -7.39
N GLY A 426 9.88 18.28 -7.32
CA GLY A 426 9.39 17.34 -6.29
C GLY A 426 9.73 15.86 -6.58
N LEU A 427 9.61 15.46 -7.85
CA LEU A 427 9.93 14.11 -8.33
C LEU A 427 11.44 13.86 -8.37
N ASP A 428 12.22 14.90 -8.64
CA ASP A 428 13.69 14.87 -8.55
C ASP A 428 14.17 14.57 -7.13
N LYS A 429 13.53 15.16 -6.10
CA LYS A 429 13.85 14.88 -4.69
C LYS A 429 13.52 13.43 -4.30
N PHE A 430 12.46 12.85 -4.87
CA PHE A 430 12.09 11.45 -4.63
C PHE A 430 13.12 10.48 -5.24
N PHE A 431 13.57 10.69 -6.48
CA PHE A 431 14.62 9.86 -7.07
C PHE A 431 15.99 10.05 -6.40
N LEU A 432 16.34 11.28 -5.98
CA LEU A 432 17.52 11.52 -5.14
C LEU A 432 17.42 10.77 -3.80
N SER A 433 16.22 10.59 -3.25
CA SER A 433 16.00 9.80 -2.03
C SER A 433 16.08 8.29 -2.25
N ILE A 434 15.69 7.81 -3.44
CA ILE A 434 15.94 6.42 -3.87
C ILE A 434 17.45 6.22 -4.08
N GLN A 435 18.16 7.16 -4.72
CA GLN A 435 19.61 7.13 -4.92
C GLN A 435 20.39 7.05 -3.59
N LYS A 436 19.90 7.69 -2.52
CA LYS A 436 20.48 7.58 -1.18
C LYS A 436 20.26 6.21 -0.52
N ASN A 437 19.21 5.49 -0.92
CA ASN A 437 18.80 4.22 -0.30
C ASN A 437 19.09 2.98 -1.17
N THR A 438 19.56 3.16 -2.40
CA THR A 438 19.94 2.07 -3.30
C THR A 438 21.47 1.95 -3.31
N LEU A 439 21.97 0.91 -2.62
CA LEU A 439 23.35 0.40 -2.62
C LEU A 439 24.43 1.41 -3.07
N ARG A 440 24.79 2.33 -2.18
CA ARG A 440 26.19 2.75 -2.07
C ARG A 440 26.88 1.75 -1.14
N PRO A 441 28.10 1.26 -1.47
CA PRO A 441 28.86 0.41 -0.56
C PRO A 441 29.06 1.07 0.80
#